data_AF-A0A5N1LIM2-F1
#
_entry.id   AF-A0A5N1LIM2-F1
#
_cell.length_a   1.000
_cell.length_b   1.000
_cell.length_c   1.000
_cell.angle_alpha   90.00
_cell.angle_beta   90.00
_cell.angle_gamma   90.00
#
_symmetry.space_group_name_H-M   'P 1'
#
loop_
_entity.id
_entity.type
_entity.pdbx_description
1 polymer ?
#
loop_
_entity_poly.entity_id
_entity_poly.type
_entity_poly.pdbx_seq_one_letter_code
_entity_poly.pdbx_strand_id
1 'polypeptide(L)'
;MAEEQSIEEILDTIGDQHARRVLAAISREPQSAKELAEECDLSLPTVYRRIELLDEYDLVTDRTLVAEDGNHYKVYESNFESTVISLEDEEYKVRIYREENLPDRFSQLWDELNPE
;
A
#
# COMPACT_ATOMS: atom_id res chain seq x y z
N MET A 1 14.59 11.01 -13.86
CA MET A 1 14.15 10.09 -14.93
C MET A 1 13.76 8.73 -14.40
N ALA A 2 14.67 7.85 -13.96
CA ALA A 2 14.26 6.54 -13.42
C ALA A 2 13.44 6.66 -12.12
N GLU A 3 13.87 7.53 -11.19
CA GLU A 3 13.12 7.79 -9.95
C GLU A 3 11.76 8.47 -10.20
N GLU A 4 11.67 9.36 -11.20
CA GLU A 4 10.39 9.99 -11.60
C GLU A 4 9.44 8.98 -12.24
N GLN A 5 9.95 8.09 -13.10
CA GLN A 5 9.16 7.03 -13.70
C GLN A 5 8.62 6.08 -12.63
N SER A 6 9.43 5.71 -11.62
CA SER A 6 8.95 4.91 -10.49
C SER A 6 7.88 5.62 -9.66
N ILE A 7 7.92 6.96 -9.55
CA ILE A 7 6.88 7.72 -8.82
C ILE A 7 5.55 7.72 -9.58
N GLU A 8 5.56 7.95 -10.90
CA GLU A 8 4.32 7.91 -11.70
C GLU A 8 3.65 6.54 -11.61
N GLU A 9 4.43 5.45 -11.69
CA GLU A 9 3.89 4.10 -11.58
C GLU A 9 3.32 3.79 -10.17
N ILE A 10 3.94 4.33 -9.11
CA ILE A 10 3.39 4.27 -7.75
C ILE A 10 2.05 5.02 -7.69
N LEU A 11 1.99 6.23 -8.26
CA LEU A 11 0.76 7.03 -8.30
C LEU A 11 -0.35 6.34 -9.08
N ASP A 12 -0.03 5.70 -10.20
CA ASP A 12 -0.98 4.90 -10.99
C ASP A 12 -1.46 3.67 -10.20
N THR A 13 -0.55 3.03 -9.46
CA THR A 13 -0.87 1.89 -8.59
C THR A 13 -1.84 2.28 -7.48
N ILE A 14 -1.57 3.37 -6.75
CA ILE A 14 -2.52 3.88 -5.74
C ILE A 14 -3.75 4.56 -6.37
N GLY A 15 -3.68 4.92 -7.65
CA GLY A 15 -4.78 5.40 -8.49
C GLY A 15 -5.77 4.31 -8.88
N ASP A 16 -5.35 3.05 -8.90
CA ASP A 16 -6.20 1.90 -9.18
C ASP A 16 -7.17 1.62 -8.01
N GLN A 17 -8.46 1.53 -8.33
CA GLN A 17 -9.51 1.33 -7.31
C GLN A 17 -9.38 -0.02 -6.60
N HIS A 18 -8.98 -1.08 -7.30
CA HIS A 18 -8.85 -2.41 -6.71
C HIS A 18 -7.63 -2.49 -5.80
N ALA A 19 -6.50 -1.89 -6.20
CA ALA A 19 -5.31 -1.75 -5.37
C ALA A 19 -5.63 -1.03 -4.06
N ARG A 20 -6.35 0.12 -4.12
CA ARG A 20 -6.79 0.82 -2.89
C ARG A 20 -7.72 0.00 -2.01
N ARG A 21 -8.61 -0.81 -2.59
CA ARG A 21 -9.48 -1.71 -1.81
C ARG A 21 -8.68 -2.79 -1.10
N VAL A 22 -7.70 -3.38 -1.76
CA VAL A 22 -6.77 -4.34 -1.16
C VAL A 22 -5.98 -3.69 -0.02
N LEU A 23 -5.34 -2.54 -0.26
CA LEU A 23 -4.59 -1.79 0.77
C LEU A 23 -5.47 -1.44 1.98
N ALA A 24 -6.69 -0.95 1.75
CA ALA A 24 -7.60 -0.55 2.82
C ALA A 24 -8.15 -1.74 3.64
N ALA A 25 -8.15 -2.95 3.08
CA ALA A 25 -8.54 -4.15 3.80
C ALA A 25 -7.38 -4.61 4.71
N ILE A 26 -6.17 -4.73 4.16
CA ILE A 26 -4.98 -5.18 4.89
C ILE A 26 -4.39 -4.13 5.86
N SER A 27 -4.82 -2.87 5.78
CA SER A 27 -4.45 -1.84 6.76
C SER A 27 -5.17 -1.99 8.10
N ARG A 28 -6.27 -2.73 8.15
CA ARG A 28 -7.01 -3.01 9.40
C ARG A 28 -6.42 -4.21 10.12
N GLU A 29 -6.18 -5.28 9.36
CA GLU A 29 -5.58 -6.50 9.84
C GLU A 29 -4.92 -7.29 8.69
N PRO A 30 -3.91 -8.12 8.97
CA PRO A 30 -3.26 -8.95 7.95
C PRO A 30 -4.23 -9.98 7.35
N GLN A 31 -4.32 -10.08 6.02
CA GLN A 31 -5.25 -10.99 5.34
C GLN A 31 -4.59 -11.80 4.23
N SER A 32 -5.07 -13.02 4.02
CA SER A 32 -4.68 -13.85 2.88
C SER A 32 -5.33 -13.36 1.58
N ALA A 33 -4.76 -13.77 0.44
CA ALA A 33 -5.34 -13.46 -0.87
C ALA A 33 -6.78 -13.98 -1.04
N LYS A 34 -7.15 -15.06 -0.34
CA LYS A 34 -8.51 -15.61 -0.37
C LYS A 34 -9.49 -14.72 0.40
N GLU A 35 -9.11 -14.29 1.60
CA GLU A 35 -9.91 -13.36 2.40
C GLU A 35 -10.09 -12.02 1.67
N LEU A 36 -9.03 -11.52 1.03
CA LEU A 36 -9.09 -10.31 0.21
C LEU A 36 -10.02 -10.44 -1.00
N ALA A 37 -10.04 -11.62 -1.66
CA ALA A 37 -10.96 -11.88 -2.76
C ALA A 37 -12.42 -11.80 -2.30
N GLU A 38 -12.72 -12.34 -1.12
CA GLU A 38 -14.06 -12.32 -0.52
C GLU A 38 -14.45 -10.91 -0.04
N GLU A 39 -13.61 -10.23 0.75
CA GLU A 39 -13.92 -8.89 1.29
C GLU A 39 -14.02 -7.83 0.19
N CYS A 40 -13.13 -7.87 -0.81
CA CYS A 40 -13.12 -6.87 -1.87
C CYS A 40 -14.10 -7.17 -3.02
N ASP A 41 -14.77 -8.33 -3.01
CA ASP A 41 -15.58 -8.84 -4.12
C ASP A 41 -14.79 -8.88 -5.44
N LEU A 42 -13.62 -9.54 -5.40
CA LEU A 42 -12.68 -9.66 -6.51
C LEU A 42 -12.36 -11.11 -6.82
N SER A 43 -12.05 -11.38 -8.09
CA SER A 43 -11.49 -12.69 -8.44
C SER A 43 -10.11 -12.87 -7.80
N LEU A 44 -9.78 -14.08 -7.36
CA LEU A 44 -8.45 -14.40 -6.80
C LEU A 44 -7.29 -14.01 -7.76
N PRO A 45 -7.38 -14.23 -9.10
CA PRO A 45 -6.37 -13.71 -10.03
C PRO A 45 -6.28 -12.19 -10.10
N THR A 46 -7.37 -11.45 -9.81
CA THR A 46 -7.33 -9.98 -9.73
C THR A 46 -6.61 -9.56 -8.46
N VAL A 47 -6.87 -10.23 -7.33
CA VAL A 47 -6.20 -9.95 -6.05
C VAL A 47 -4.70 -10.18 -6.17
N TYR A 48 -4.25 -11.32 -6.69
CA TYR A 48 -2.82 -11.58 -6.89
C TYR A 48 -2.15 -10.53 -7.78
N ARG A 49 -2.78 -10.15 -8.91
CA ARG A 49 -2.26 -9.09 -9.78
C ARG A 49 -2.14 -7.74 -9.09
N ARG A 50 -2.99 -7.43 -8.12
CA ARG A 50 -2.93 -6.16 -7.36
C ARG A 50 -1.91 -6.24 -6.24
N ILE A 51 -1.80 -7.37 -5.57
CA ILE A 51 -0.75 -7.61 -4.58
C ILE A 51 0.64 -7.54 -5.23
N GLU A 52 0.85 -8.22 -6.36
CA GLU A 52 2.13 -8.18 -7.09
C GLU A 52 2.52 -6.75 -7.46
N LEU A 53 1.57 -5.95 -7.94
CA LEU A 53 1.82 -4.55 -8.28
C LEU A 53 2.14 -3.69 -7.05
N LEU A 54 1.44 -3.92 -5.93
CA LEU A 54 1.71 -3.22 -4.68
C LEU A 54 3.07 -3.61 -4.09
N ASP A 55 3.45 -4.89 -4.22
CA ASP A 55 4.70 -5.47 -3.71
C ASP A 55 5.91 -4.94 -4.50
N GLU A 56 5.76 -4.77 -5.81
CA GLU A 56 6.79 -4.18 -6.68
C GLU A 56 7.27 -2.80 -6.21
N TYR A 57 6.40 -2.05 -5.51
CA TYR A 57 6.69 -0.72 -4.98
C TYR A 57 6.78 -0.65 -3.45
N ASP A 58 6.95 -1.80 -2.78
CA ASP A 58 7.03 -1.92 -1.32
C ASP A 58 5.81 -1.28 -0.60
N LEU A 59 4.62 -1.33 -1.19
CA LEU A 59 3.37 -0.79 -0.61
C LEU A 59 2.61 -1.85 0.21
N VAL A 60 2.99 -3.12 0.07
CA VAL A 60 2.50 -4.27 0.82
C VAL A 60 3.70 -5.10 1.26
N THR A 61 3.58 -5.78 2.38
CA THR A 61 4.51 -6.83 2.81
C THR A 61 3.75 -8.13 3.01
N ASP A 62 4.46 -9.26 3.07
CA ASP A 62 3.86 -10.56 3.36
C ASP A 62 4.58 -11.31 4.47
N ARG A 63 3.79 -12.13 5.19
CA ARG A 63 4.30 -13.10 6.16
C ARG A 63 3.71 -14.47 5.87
N THR A 64 4.51 -15.51 6.08
CA THR A 64 4.06 -16.89 5.96
C THR A 64 3.60 -17.40 7.32
N LEU A 65 2.35 -17.84 7.41
CA LEU A 65 1.75 -18.47 8.58
C LEU A 65 1.57 -19.97 8.36
N VAL A 66 1.51 -20.72 9.47
CA VAL A 66 1.29 -22.16 9.49
C VAL A 66 -0.10 -22.43 10.04
N ALA A 67 -0.96 -23.07 9.25
CA ALA A 67 -2.29 -23.50 9.70
C ALA A 67 -2.20 -24.72 10.63
N GLU A 68 -3.29 -25.02 11.35
CA GLU A 68 -3.35 -26.16 12.30
C GLU A 68 -3.13 -27.52 11.63
N ASP A 69 -3.42 -27.63 10.34
CA ASP A 69 -3.19 -28.83 9.52
C ASP A 69 -1.75 -28.93 8.97
N GLY A 70 -0.89 -27.96 9.29
CA GLY A 70 0.49 -27.88 8.85
C GLY A 70 0.68 -27.19 7.49
N ASN A 71 -0.38 -26.74 6.82
CA ASN A 71 -0.25 -26.04 5.55
C ASN A 71 0.23 -24.60 5.76
N HIS A 72 1.24 -24.20 4.99
CA HIS A 72 1.73 -22.83 4.98
C HIS A 72 0.86 -21.97 4.06
N TYR A 73 0.54 -20.76 4.50
CA TYR A 73 -0.17 -19.76 3.69
C TYR A 73 0.39 -18.37 3.94
N LYS A 74 0.30 -17.50 2.92
CA LYS A 74 0.70 -16.10 3.03
C LYS A 74 -0.47 -15.25 3.49
N VAL A 75 -0.18 -14.30 4.38
CA VAL A 75 -1.03 -13.15 4.64
C VAL A 75 -0.24 -11.88 4.34
N TYR A 76 -0.96 -10.85 3.95
CA TYR A 76 -0.44 -9.59 3.47
C TYR A 76 -0.79 -8.47 4.45
N GLU A 77 0.13 -7.53 4.61
CA GLU A 77 0.05 -6.40 5.53
C GLU A 77 0.29 -5.10 4.75
N SER A 78 -0.44 -4.03 5.06
CA SER A 78 -0.19 -2.74 4.41
C SER A 78 1.19 -2.25 4.83
N ASN A 79 2.05 -1.92 3.87
CA ASN A 79 3.25 -1.12 4.15
C ASN A 79 3.04 0.34 3.75
N PHE A 80 1.96 0.67 3.04
CA PHE A 80 1.60 2.03 2.71
C PHE A 80 0.84 2.70 3.85
N GLU A 81 1.29 3.89 4.24
CA GLU A 81 0.61 4.72 5.23
C GLU A 81 0.00 5.97 4.59
N SER A 82 0.79 6.69 3.79
CA SER A 82 0.29 7.89 3.12
C SER A 82 1.15 8.33 1.94
N THR A 83 0.62 9.30 1.19
CA THR A 83 1.39 10.09 0.24
C THR A 83 1.13 11.58 0.44
N VAL A 84 2.18 12.39 0.27
CA VAL A 84 2.07 13.85 0.18
C VAL A 84 2.44 14.26 -1.23
N ILE A 85 1.54 14.96 -1.89
CA ILE A 85 1.73 15.52 -3.23
C ILE A 85 1.65 17.04 -3.09
N SER A 86 2.72 17.76 -3.42
CA SER A 86 2.72 19.22 -3.52
C SER A 86 3.02 19.66 -4.96
N LEU A 87 2.53 20.85 -5.32
CA LEU A 87 2.82 21.51 -6.60
C LEU A 87 3.51 22.83 -6.30
N GLU A 88 4.79 22.92 -6.63
CA GLU A 88 5.65 24.08 -6.36
C GLU A 88 6.48 24.35 -7.61
N ASP A 89 6.58 25.62 -8.03
CA ASP A 89 7.38 26.03 -9.20
C ASP A 89 7.06 25.22 -10.48
N GLU A 90 5.78 24.92 -10.72
CA GLU A 90 5.29 24.10 -11.85
C GLU A 90 5.72 22.62 -11.83
N GLU A 91 6.33 22.15 -10.73
CA GLU A 91 6.77 20.77 -10.54
C GLU A 91 5.99 20.06 -9.42
N TYR A 92 5.58 18.81 -9.67
CA TYR A 92 5.00 17.96 -8.64
C TYR A 92 6.08 17.33 -7.78
N LYS A 93 5.96 17.47 -6.45
CA LYS A 93 6.79 16.77 -5.47
C LYS A 93 5.94 15.73 -4.76
N VAL A 94 6.34 14.47 -4.91
CA VAL A 94 5.63 13.33 -4.33
C VAL A 94 6.51 12.70 -3.26
N ARG A 95 5.93 12.44 -2.10
CA ARG A 95 6.56 11.65 -1.03
C ARG A 95 5.63 10.51 -0.65
N ILE A 96 6.20 9.31 -0.53
CA ILE A 96 5.49 8.11 -0.11
C ILE A 96 6.00 7.73 1.28
N TYR A 97 5.08 7.55 2.22
CA TYR A 97 5.37 7.14 3.58
C TYR A 97 4.92 5.70 3.77
N ARG A 98 5.83 4.92 4.34
CA ARG A 98 5.65 3.49 4.61
C ARG A 98 5.82 3.22 6.09
N GLU A 99 5.12 2.21 6.60
CA GLU A 99 5.10 1.87 8.03
C GLU A 99 6.53 1.57 8.54
N GLU A 100 7.34 0.88 7.74
CA GLU A 100 8.74 0.56 8.10
C GLU A 100 9.68 1.77 8.14
N ASN A 101 9.30 2.90 7.52
CA ASN A 101 10.17 4.06 7.30
C ASN A 101 9.67 5.35 7.94
N LEU A 102 8.68 5.28 8.85
CA LEU A 102 8.13 6.42 9.57
C LEU A 102 9.22 7.30 10.19
N PRO A 103 9.50 8.50 9.65
CA PRO A 103 10.35 9.48 10.32
C PRO A 103 9.50 10.24 11.34
N ASP A 104 10.10 10.69 12.44
CA ASP A 104 9.47 11.60 13.42
C ASP A 104 8.85 12.87 12.81
N ARG A 105 9.20 13.20 11.55
CA ARG A 105 8.68 14.36 10.80
C ARG A 105 7.27 14.18 10.23
N PHE A 106 6.75 12.95 10.17
CA PHE A 106 5.40 12.71 9.64
C PHE A 106 4.32 13.27 10.57
N SER A 107 4.48 13.11 11.88
CA SER A 107 3.59 13.74 12.88
C SER A 107 3.58 15.26 12.78
N GLN A 108 4.74 15.88 12.54
CA GLN A 108 4.86 17.35 12.39
C GLN A 108 4.12 17.87 11.15
N LEU A 109 4.09 17.10 10.05
CA LEU A 109 3.35 17.45 8.84
C LEU A 109 1.83 17.33 9.01
N TRP A 110 1.35 16.35 9.77
CA TRP A 110 -0.07 16.23 10.10
C TRP A 110 -0.56 17.33 11.02
N ASP A 111 0.25 17.75 11.99
CA ASP A 111 -0.04 18.91 12.85
C ASP A 111 -0.14 20.21 12.02
N GLU A 112 0.65 20.36 10.96
CA GLU A 112 0.61 21.52 10.06
C GLU A 112 -0.59 21.51 9.09
N LEU A 113 -1.02 20.33 8.63
CA LEU A 113 -2.16 20.18 7.72
C LEU A 113 -3.52 20.22 8.43
N ASN A 114 -3.54 20.00 9.73
CA ASN A 114 -4.75 20.00 10.55
C ASN A 114 -4.62 20.97 11.74
N PRO A 115 -4.44 22.29 11.50
CA PRO A 115 -4.40 23.26 12.58
C PRO A 115 -5.82 23.36 13.18
N GLU A 116 -5.96 23.05 14.48
CA GLU A 116 -7.17 23.36 15.24
C GLU A 116 -7.49 24.86 15.23
#